data_AF-A0A0A1SXZ6-F1
#
_entry.id   AF-A0A0A1SXZ6-F1
#
_cell.length_a   1.000
_cell.length_b   1.000
_cell.length_c   1.000
_cell.angle_alpha   90.00
_cell.angle_beta   90.00
_cell.angle_gamma   90.00
#
_symmetry.space_group_name_H-M   'P 1'
#
loop_
_entity.id
_entity.type
_entity.pdbx_description
1 polymer ?
#
loop_
_entity_poly.entity_id
_entity_poly.type
_entity_poly.pdbx_seq_one_letter_code
_entity_poly.pdbx_strand_id
1 'polypeptide(L)'
;MSFKSIVITLACATAVIAGDCNPNDPYGQECVNVYGNANCDAGSQKTSYKPTCKGNCYVYPFNSLNVQGSYLYGTNCVAYSDKECKNKIGESGNIVGQGNGKCANFSGGQSMKCYYKC
;
A
#
# COMPACT_ATOMS: atom_id res chain seq x y z
N MET A 1 -0.80 40.35 -31.30
CA MET A 1 -0.98 39.95 -29.88
C MET A 1 -0.90 38.43 -29.84
N SER A 2 0.17 37.87 -29.25
CA SER A 2 0.42 36.43 -29.25
C SER A 2 -0.19 35.81 -28.00
N PHE A 3 -1.21 34.96 -28.18
CA PHE A 3 -1.77 34.13 -27.11
C PHE A 3 -0.91 32.86 -26.97
N LYS A 4 -0.16 32.78 -25.88
CA LYS A 4 0.58 31.57 -25.50
C LYS A 4 -0.39 30.59 -24.84
N SER A 5 -0.77 29.55 -25.58
CA SER A 5 -1.57 28.43 -25.05
C SER A 5 -0.80 27.69 -23.96
N ILE A 6 -1.33 27.71 -22.73
CA ILE A 6 -0.84 26.91 -21.60
C ILE A 6 -1.45 25.52 -21.75
N VAL A 7 -0.64 24.53 -22.11
CA VAL A 7 -1.03 23.12 -22.12
C VAL A 7 -0.91 22.60 -20.69
N ILE A 8 -2.05 22.46 -20.00
CA ILE A 8 -2.11 21.79 -18.70
C ILE A 8 -2.20 20.28 -18.97
N THR A 9 -1.06 19.61 -18.98
CA THR A 9 -0.99 18.15 -19.10
C THR A 9 -1.43 17.52 -17.78
N LEU A 10 -2.70 17.13 -17.71
CA LEU A 10 -3.24 16.37 -16.59
C LEU A 10 -2.62 14.95 -16.65
N ALA A 11 -1.51 14.75 -15.95
CA ALA A 11 -0.89 13.44 -15.80
C ALA A 11 -1.82 12.56 -14.95
N CYS A 12 -2.69 11.82 -15.63
CA CYS A 12 -3.53 10.81 -15.01
C CYS A 12 -2.61 9.68 -14.53
N ALA A 13 -2.31 9.67 -13.24
CA ALA A 13 -1.57 8.57 -12.62
C ALA A 13 -2.37 7.28 -12.89
N THR A 14 -1.81 6.39 -13.69
CA THR A 14 -2.39 5.08 -13.94
C THR A 14 -2.40 4.33 -12.61
N ALA A 15 -3.58 4.26 -11.99
CA ALA A 15 -3.80 3.37 -10.87
C ALA A 15 -3.59 1.94 -11.38
N VAL A 16 -2.39 1.40 -11.14
CA VAL A 16 -2.16 -0.04 -11.30
C VAL A 16 -3.18 -0.71 -10.41
N ILE A 17 -4.09 -1.47 -11.04
CA ILE A 17 -5.03 -2.33 -10.33
C ILE A 17 -4.16 -3.36 -9.63
N ALA A 18 -3.94 -3.13 -8.35
CA ALA A 18 -3.16 -4.01 -7.52
C ALA A 18 -3.97 -5.30 -7.39
N GLY A 19 -3.38 -6.43 -7.79
CA GLY A 19 -4.09 -7.71 -7.86
C GLY A 19 -4.63 -8.12 -6.49
N ASP A 20 -5.79 -8.78 -6.48
CA ASP A 20 -6.42 -9.26 -5.25
C ASP A 20 -5.49 -10.22 -4.50
N CYS A 21 -5.47 -10.11 -3.18
CA CYS A 21 -4.78 -11.09 -2.35
C CYS A 21 -5.51 -12.43 -2.42
N ASN A 22 -4.79 -13.51 -2.70
CA ASN A 22 -5.35 -14.85 -2.60
C ASN A 22 -4.98 -15.46 -1.25
N PRO A 23 -5.93 -15.57 -0.29
CA PRO A 23 -5.66 -16.14 1.03
C PRO A 23 -5.36 -17.65 0.98
N ASN A 24 -5.62 -18.31 -0.15
CA ASN A 24 -5.36 -19.74 -0.35
C ASN A 24 -4.07 -20.00 -1.14
N ASP A 25 -3.22 -19.00 -1.39
CA ASP A 25 -1.95 -19.21 -2.09
C ASP A 25 -0.92 -19.87 -1.14
N PRO A 26 -0.54 -21.14 -1.37
CA PRO A 26 0.39 -21.85 -0.49
C PRO A 26 1.84 -21.36 -0.62
N TYR A 27 2.16 -20.56 -1.64
CA TYR A 27 3.51 -20.11 -1.96
C TYR A 27 3.69 -18.58 -1.89
N GLY A 28 2.61 -17.82 -1.79
CA GLY A 28 2.64 -16.36 -1.81
C GLY A 28 1.55 -15.70 -0.97
N GLN A 29 1.81 -15.57 0.33
CA GLN A 29 0.96 -14.81 1.27
C GLN A 29 1.26 -13.30 1.24
N GLU A 30 2.04 -12.79 0.26
CA GLU A 30 2.32 -11.36 0.19
C GLU A 30 1.05 -10.54 -0.07
N CYS A 31 0.54 -9.94 0.99
CA CYS A 31 -0.70 -9.22 0.98
C CYS A 31 -0.61 -8.00 1.88
N VAL A 32 -1.22 -6.91 1.43
CA VAL A 32 -1.41 -5.70 2.21
C VAL A 32 -2.91 -5.48 2.33
N ASN A 33 -3.45 -5.66 3.53
CA ASN A 33 -4.83 -5.34 3.84
C ASN A 33 -4.92 -3.93 4.42
N VAL A 34 -5.84 -3.13 3.91
CA VAL A 34 -6.00 -1.72 4.25
C VAL A 34 -7.23 -1.55 5.14
N TYR A 35 -7.06 -0.88 6.28
CA TYR A 35 -8.11 -0.75 7.29
C TYR A 35 -8.43 0.71 7.61
N GLY A 36 -9.71 0.95 7.88
CA GLY A 36 -10.22 2.26 8.30
C GLY A 36 -9.98 2.58 9.77
N ASN A 37 -9.51 1.62 10.59
CA ASN A 37 -9.21 1.82 12.00
C ASN A 37 -7.73 1.58 12.32
N ALA A 38 -7.36 1.72 13.59
CA ALA A 38 -5.99 1.64 14.07
C ALA A 38 -5.45 0.21 14.27
N ASN A 39 -6.33 -0.80 14.36
CA ASN A 39 -6.01 -2.11 14.92
C ASN A 39 -6.13 -3.27 13.92
N CYS A 40 -6.31 -2.98 12.64
CA CYS A 40 -6.54 -3.99 11.60
C CYS A 40 -7.74 -4.91 11.89
N ASP A 41 -8.80 -4.40 12.52
CA ASP A 41 -9.97 -5.22 12.83
C ASP A 41 -10.71 -5.58 11.54
N ALA A 42 -11.11 -6.84 11.41
CA ALA A 42 -11.75 -7.39 10.21
C ALA A 42 -12.97 -6.57 9.74
N GLY A 43 -13.79 -6.06 10.67
CA GLY A 43 -14.95 -5.21 10.35
C GLY A 43 -14.63 -3.85 9.74
N SER A 44 -13.36 -3.44 9.74
CA SER A 44 -12.91 -2.17 9.17
C SER A 44 -12.05 -2.31 7.91
N GLN A 45 -11.88 -3.55 7.41
CA GLN A 45 -11.16 -3.80 6.18
C GLN A 45 -11.84 -3.08 5.02
N LYS A 46 -11.06 -2.33 4.25
CA LYS A 46 -11.54 -1.53 3.13
C LYS A 46 -11.18 -2.15 1.80
N THR A 47 -9.95 -2.63 1.69
CA THR A 47 -9.42 -3.24 0.49
C THR A 47 -8.19 -4.08 0.84
N SER A 48 -7.71 -4.86 -0.11
CA SER A 48 -6.52 -5.68 0.00
C SER A 48 -5.82 -5.71 -1.34
N TYR A 49 -4.49 -5.74 -1.34
CA TYR A 49 -3.76 -5.88 -2.58
C TYR A 49 -2.40 -6.54 -2.43
N LYS A 50 -1.95 -7.11 -3.55
CA LYS A 50 -0.62 -7.71 -3.67
C LYS A 50 0.45 -6.65 -3.99
N PRO A 51 1.45 -6.46 -3.11
CA PRO A 51 2.55 -5.52 -3.35
C PRO A 51 3.46 -5.99 -4.49
N THR A 52 4.23 -5.05 -5.04
CA THR A 52 5.19 -5.35 -6.12
C THR A 52 6.55 -4.78 -5.77
N CYS A 53 7.63 -5.26 -6.38
CA CYS A 53 8.95 -4.70 -6.09
C CYS A 53 9.13 -3.25 -6.58
N LYS A 54 8.27 -2.77 -7.49
CA LYS A 54 8.33 -1.38 -7.98
C LYS A 54 7.85 -0.35 -6.94
N GLY A 55 7.09 -0.77 -5.92
CA GLY A 55 6.56 0.13 -4.90
C GLY A 55 5.70 1.25 -5.47
N ASN A 56 4.74 0.89 -6.34
CA ASN A 56 3.82 1.86 -6.94
C ASN A 56 3.06 2.62 -5.84
N CYS A 57 2.80 3.91 -6.08
CA CYS A 57 2.01 4.72 -5.16
C CYS A 57 0.54 4.31 -5.22
N TYR A 58 0.05 3.69 -4.15
CA TYR A 58 -1.35 3.31 -4.00
C TYR A 58 -2.08 4.39 -3.19
N VAL A 59 -3.08 5.02 -3.81
CA VAL A 59 -3.82 6.15 -3.22
C VAL A 59 -5.13 5.64 -2.64
N TYR A 60 -5.17 5.53 -1.32
CA TYR A 60 -6.36 5.13 -0.59
C TYR A 60 -6.24 5.65 0.85
N PRO A 61 -7.29 6.19 1.48
CA PRO A 61 -7.25 6.63 2.87
C PRO A 61 -7.30 5.46 3.86
N PHE A 62 -6.45 5.47 4.88
CA PHE A 62 -6.32 4.37 5.85
C PHE A 62 -5.82 4.86 7.22
N ASN A 63 -6.00 4.01 8.24
CA ASN A 63 -5.43 4.23 9.57
C ASN A 63 -4.44 3.13 9.97
N SER A 64 -4.62 1.92 9.45
CA SER A 64 -3.66 0.83 9.64
C SER A 64 -3.57 -0.07 8.41
N LEU A 65 -2.44 -0.77 8.29
CA LEU A 65 -2.17 -1.77 7.28
C LEU A 65 -1.81 -3.08 7.97
N ASN A 66 -2.43 -4.18 7.57
CA ASN A 66 -1.92 -5.51 7.91
C ASN A 66 -1.02 -5.97 6.76
N VAL A 67 0.27 -6.09 7.04
CA VAL A 67 1.31 -6.39 6.05
C VAL A 67 1.77 -7.82 6.21
N GLN A 68 1.67 -8.59 5.14
CA GLN A 68 2.07 -10.00 5.07
C GLN A 68 3.23 -10.15 4.08
N GLY A 69 4.27 -10.87 4.50
CA GLY A 69 5.34 -11.36 3.63
C GLY A 69 5.13 -12.83 3.27
N SER A 70 6.09 -13.40 2.57
CA SER A 70 6.17 -14.84 2.36
C SER A 70 7.23 -15.46 3.27
N TYR A 71 7.38 -16.79 3.21
CA TYR A 71 8.40 -17.50 3.98
C TYR A 71 9.84 -17.05 3.64
N LEU A 72 10.09 -16.69 2.38
CA LEU A 72 11.43 -16.38 1.88
C LEU A 72 11.69 -14.89 1.71
N TYR A 73 10.65 -14.09 1.53
CA TYR A 73 10.77 -12.68 1.18
C TYR A 73 9.84 -11.83 2.02
N GLY A 74 10.33 -10.67 2.42
CA GLY A 74 9.56 -9.75 3.23
C GLY A 74 8.77 -8.74 2.41
N THR A 75 7.72 -8.22 3.03
CA THR A 75 6.97 -7.06 2.55
C THR A 75 7.22 -5.89 3.48
N ASN A 76 7.51 -4.72 2.92
CA ASN A 76 7.59 -3.45 3.65
C ASN A 76 6.67 -2.42 3.01
N CYS A 77 5.93 -1.68 3.83
CA CYS A 77 5.05 -0.61 3.40
C CYS A 77 5.49 0.72 4.00
N VAL A 78 5.55 1.76 3.17
CA VAL A 78 5.75 3.14 3.58
C VAL A 78 4.42 3.88 3.44
N ALA A 79 3.99 4.55 4.51
CA ALA A 79 2.76 5.32 4.57
C ALA A 79 3.04 6.81 4.38
N TYR A 80 2.11 7.51 3.73
CA TYR A 80 2.21 8.94 3.43
C TYR A 80 0.90 9.66 3.80
N SER A 81 1.01 10.92 4.24
CA SER A 81 -0.14 11.76 4.60
C SER A 81 -0.78 12.48 3.41
N ASP A 82 -0.16 12.46 2.24
CA ASP A 82 -0.68 13.01 0.99
C ASP A 82 -1.04 11.91 -0.02
N LYS A 83 -1.64 12.30 -1.15
CA LYS A 83 -2.05 11.38 -2.22
C LYS A 83 -0.98 11.13 -3.28
N GLU A 84 0.17 11.79 -3.19
CA GLU A 84 1.25 11.74 -4.17
C GLU A 84 2.45 10.89 -3.69
N CYS A 85 2.33 10.26 -2.53
CA CYS A 85 3.39 9.51 -1.85
C CYS A 85 4.68 10.32 -1.63
N LYS A 86 4.57 11.55 -1.08
CA LYS A 86 5.71 12.45 -0.83
C LYS A 86 6.03 12.64 0.65
N ASN A 87 5.02 12.88 1.48
CA ASN A 87 5.12 13.20 2.90
C ASN A 87 5.01 11.93 3.74
N LYS A 88 6.15 11.25 3.93
CA LYS A 88 6.23 10.02 4.73
C LYS A 88 5.78 10.28 6.17
N ILE A 89 4.92 9.40 6.68
CA ILE A 89 4.47 9.39 8.09
C ILE A 89 4.94 8.16 8.86
N GLY A 90 5.32 7.09 8.16
CA GLY A 90 5.85 5.90 8.82
C GLY A 90 6.11 4.76 7.85
N GLU A 91 6.61 3.65 8.39
CA GLU A 91 6.76 2.39 7.66
C GLU A 91 6.43 1.18 8.54
N SER A 92 6.03 0.07 7.92
CA SER A 92 5.66 -1.16 8.64
C SER A 92 6.87 -1.94 9.14
N GLY A 93 8.04 -1.70 8.53
CA GLY A 93 9.20 -2.58 8.62
C GLY A 93 9.09 -3.76 7.66
N ASN A 94 10.20 -4.47 7.46
CA ASN A 94 10.27 -5.65 6.61
C ASN A 94 9.67 -6.86 7.31
N ILE A 95 8.47 -7.27 6.88
CA ILE A 95 7.73 -8.39 7.48
C ILE A 95 8.00 -9.65 6.69
N VAL A 96 8.72 -10.60 7.29
CA VAL A 96 9.05 -11.92 6.73
C VAL A 96 8.33 -13.01 7.53
N GLY A 97 7.89 -14.08 6.87
CA GLY A 97 7.31 -15.27 7.50
C GLY A 97 5.88 -15.58 7.05
N GLN A 98 5.45 -16.82 7.28
CA GLN A 98 4.05 -17.25 7.10
C GLN A 98 3.21 -16.84 8.31
N GLY A 99 2.00 -16.33 8.08
CA GLY A 99 1.04 -16.07 9.16
C GLY A 99 0.08 -14.93 8.87
N ASN A 100 -0.62 -14.49 9.91
CA ASN A 100 -1.69 -13.48 9.82
C ASN A 100 -1.20 -12.06 9.45
N GLY A 101 0.10 -11.87 9.23
CA GLY A 101 0.73 -10.57 8.98
C GLY A 101 0.97 -9.77 10.25
N LYS A 102 1.56 -8.58 10.07
CA LYS A 102 1.76 -7.61 11.14
C LYS A 102 0.89 -6.38 10.87
N CYS A 103 0.03 -6.05 11.83
CA CYS A 103 -0.68 -4.79 11.83
C CYS A 103 0.28 -3.64 12.15
N ALA A 104 0.29 -2.62 11.30
CA ALA A 104 1.01 -1.37 11.48
C ALA A 104 0.03 -0.20 11.45
N ASN A 105 0.03 0.60 12.51
CA ASN A 105 -0.80 1.80 12.62
C ASN A 105 -0.01 3.02 12.14
N PHE A 106 -0.64 3.82 11.28
CA PHE A 106 -0.06 5.04 10.72
C PHE A 106 -0.87 6.29 11.03
N SER A 107 -2.16 6.15 11.38
CA SER A 107 -3.13 7.24 11.63
C SER A 107 -3.18 8.31 10.53
N GLY A 108 -4.27 8.37 9.77
CA GLY A 108 -4.47 9.41 8.76
C GLY A 108 -3.64 9.24 7.48
N GLY A 109 -3.27 8.02 7.12
CA GLY A 109 -2.62 7.73 5.83
C GLY A 109 -3.55 8.04 4.65
N GLN A 110 -3.00 8.60 3.58
CA GLN A 110 -3.72 8.95 2.34
C GLN A 110 -3.18 8.20 1.12
N SER A 111 -1.92 7.78 1.17
CA SER A 111 -1.32 6.89 0.17
C SER A 111 -0.23 6.03 0.80
N MET A 112 0.15 4.96 0.11
CA MET A 112 1.17 4.03 0.56
C MET A 112 1.96 3.46 -0.61
N LYS A 113 3.22 3.09 -0.35
CA LYS A 113 4.05 2.30 -1.26
C LYS A 113 4.47 1.04 -0.55
N CYS A 114 4.14 -0.11 -1.11
CA CYS A 114 4.52 -1.40 -0.55
C CYS A 114 5.41 -2.18 -1.51
N TYR A 115 6.49 -2.70 -0.95
CA TYR A 115 7.58 -3.37 -1.63
C TYR A 115 7.62 -4.82 -1.16
N TYR A 116 7.72 -5.75 -2.10
CA TYR A 116 7.91 -7.17 -1.82
C TYR A 116 9.04 -7.70 -2.68
N LYS A 117 9.95 -8.47 -2.07
CA LYS A 117 11.13 -9.04 -2.74
C LYS A 117 12.03 -7.96 -3.38
N CYS A 118 12.26 -6.91 -2.60
CA CYS A 118 13.34 -5.94 -2.76
C CYS A 118 14.05 -5.84 -1.40
#